data_AF-A0A1L5KQD1-F1
#
_entry.id   AF-A0A1L5KQD1-F1
#
_cell.length_a   1.000
_cell.length_b   1.000
_cell.length_c   1.000
_cell.angle_alpha   90.00
_cell.angle_beta   90.00
_cell.angle_gamma   90.00
#
_symmetry.space_group_name_H-M   'P 1'
#
loop_
_entity.id
_entity.type
_entity.pdbx_description
1 polymer ?
#
loop_
_entity_poly.entity_id
_entity_poly.type
_entity_poly.pdbx_seq_one_letter_code
_entity_poly.pdbx_strand_id
1 'polypeptide(L)'
;YNPYKAGTFNQAGANDGDSASVLDMDQERHNFPWNGSYTESCSAIAWQKADESGTLLGGTTWAVYGKYDDAASGKNALLTVQDNAFYDKDSADGRFTVEGLKPNATYYIKEVSAGNDYQLNTNVYYVATGDSSATPVNVTQSVTKTDGAYTYGSADMTDGKIVNKKNGHEVSWSKVDADTNKELAGSEWQIQQVKDGAATKSWKVTDNTSKATGVTVNPTSATLDSTNGWKTDLTAAVDPKDALQEVAWTFTDKDGNAVDSSTVAVLTRTGNLKTTVTGISSIDTTVYVKACSVSNPEVCSALVTIKVKAMSVKDFTVKDSSNRTVENNSTITAAAVDSTLTFTVSSTPAVPITWESSNKSVATVTSSGENGQKATVTMTGFGSAVITAKAGDKKVSFTVKVPSTTVYFKKSLMNWSKYYVYYNAGNNNWKFVEMSQSCGDYVYAILPKQSPGTKFLFHGDDENTSTNKWYQGSNKSDFKFTGNEVQVVNQHNDSQVSTAPAGCPASAAAASQSNDAAVLNENAVVTPAD
;
A
#
# COMPACT_ATOMS: atom_id res chain seq x y z
N TYR A 1 33.99 -40.45 -2.89
CA TYR A 1 35.09 -41.44 -2.98
C TYR A 1 36.37 -40.65 -2.76
N ASN A 2 37.09 -40.86 -1.66
CA ASN A 2 38.31 -40.10 -1.36
C ASN A 2 39.51 -40.78 -2.03
N PRO A 3 40.45 -40.03 -2.64
CA PRO A 3 41.64 -40.60 -3.25
C PRO A 3 42.61 -41.17 -2.21
N TYR A 4 43.40 -42.19 -2.61
CA TYR A 4 44.46 -42.78 -1.80
C TYR A 4 45.78 -42.02 -2.00
N LYS A 5 46.62 -42.03 -0.95
CA LYS A 5 47.95 -41.40 -0.92
C LYS A 5 48.85 -41.87 -2.08
N ALA A 6 49.43 -40.92 -2.80
CA ALA A 6 50.36 -41.15 -3.90
C ALA A 6 51.84 -40.96 -3.50
N GLY A 7 52.14 -40.09 -2.53
CA GLY A 7 53.51 -39.83 -2.07
C GLY A 7 53.60 -38.98 -0.80
N THR A 8 54.79 -38.85 -0.23
CA THR A 8 55.08 -37.95 0.89
C THR A 8 56.19 -37.00 0.46
N PHE A 9 55.95 -35.70 0.54
CA PHE A 9 56.93 -34.67 0.18
C PHE A 9 57.49 -34.02 1.45
N ASN A 10 58.81 -34.03 1.59
CA ASN A 10 59.51 -33.46 2.74
C ASN A 10 60.53 -32.42 2.24
N GLN A 11 60.13 -31.16 2.18
CA GLN A 11 61.04 -30.05 1.91
C GLN A 11 61.34 -29.31 3.23
N ALA A 12 62.61 -29.01 3.49
CA ALA A 12 63.01 -28.38 4.75
C ALA A 12 62.41 -26.97 4.87
N GLY A 13 61.46 -26.80 5.79
CA GLY A 13 60.76 -25.55 6.06
C GLY A 13 59.28 -25.51 5.62
N ALA A 14 58.83 -26.50 4.84
CA ALA A 14 57.43 -26.66 4.45
C ALA A 14 56.96 -28.06 4.86
N ASN A 15 56.05 -28.15 5.84
CA ASN A 15 55.52 -29.41 6.37
C ASN A 15 54.41 -29.95 5.46
N ASP A 16 54.72 -30.26 4.20
CA ASP A 16 53.70 -30.50 3.16
C ASP A 16 53.10 -31.93 3.17
N GLY A 17 53.68 -32.86 3.92
CA GLY A 17 53.00 -34.10 4.32
C GLY A 17 52.62 -35.06 3.17
N ASP A 18 51.54 -35.82 3.38
CA ASP A 18 51.07 -36.89 2.48
C ASP A 18 50.17 -36.33 1.38
N SER A 19 50.58 -36.46 0.12
CA SER A 19 49.84 -35.97 -1.06
C SER A 19 49.15 -37.10 -1.83
N ALA A 20 48.03 -36.78 -2.48
CA ALA A 20 47.36 -37.65 -3.45
C ALA A 20 47.85 -37.45 -4.90
N SER A 21 48.80 -36.52 -5.11
CA SER A 21 49.42 -36.18 -6.39
C SER A 21 50.88 -36.66 -6.45
N VAL A 22 51.34 -37.13 -7.61
CA VAL A 22 52.74 -37.57 -7.84
C VAL A 22 53.70 -36.39 -8.04
N LEU A 23 53.18 -35.19 -8.28
CA LEU A 23 53.97 -33.98 -8.57
C LEU A 23 53.71 -32.85 -7.56
N ASP A 24 53.19 -33.17 -6.37
CA ASP A 24 52.91 -32.20 -5.30
C ASP A 24 52.02 -31.02 -5.75
N MET A 25 51.08 -31.34 -6.65
CA MET A 25 50.09 -30.41 -7.19
C MET A 25 48.70 -30.83 -6.71
N ASP A 26 48.49 -30.82 -5.41
CA ASP A 26 47.13 -30.91 -4.88
C ASP A 26 46.41 -29.61 -5.27
N GLN A 27 45.44 -29.72 -6.18
CA GLN A 27 44.59 -28.58 -6.49
C GLN A 27 43.80 -28.22 -5.23
N GLU A 28 44.24 -27.18 -4.54
CA GLU A 28 43.46 -26.52 -3.49
C GLU A 28 42.13 -26.04 -4.09
N ARG A 29 41.10 -26.86 -3.96
CA ARG A 29 39.72 -26.43 -4.12
C ARG A 29 39.32 -25.80 -2.79
N HIS A 30 39.55 -24.51 -2.64
CA HIS A 30 38.91 -23.75 -1.57
C HIS A 30 37.42 -23.62 -1.89
N ASN A 31 36.65 -24.61 -1.48
CA ASN A 31 35.20 -24.52 -1.34
C ASN A 31 34.86 -24.21 0.12
N PHE A 32 35.47 -23.16 0.66
CA PHE A 32 35.00 -22.57 1.91
C PHE A 32 33.75 -21.73 1.59
N PRO A 33 32.66 -21.85 2.36
CA PRO A 33 31.61 -20.85 2.32
C PRO A 33 32.24 -19.51 2.74
N TRP A 34 32.32 -18.56 1.80
CA TRP A 34 32.68 -17.18 2.12
C TRP A 34 31.58 -16.62 3.01
N ASN A 35 31.90 -16.40 4.30
CA ASN A 35 31.03 -15.69 5.23
C ASN A 35 31.67 -14.32 5.51
N GLY A 36 31.62 -13.44 4.50
CA GLY A 36 31.97 -12.04 4.68
C GLY A 36 30.88 -11.34 5.48
N SER A 37 31.10 -11.17 6.78
CA SER A 37 30.27 -10.31 7.62
C SER A 37 30.65 -8.85 7.38
N TYR A 38 29.91 -8.17 6.50
CA TYR A 38 29.94 -6.71 6.39
C TYR A 38 29.08 -6.14 7.52
N THR A 39 29.69 -5.67 8.61
CA THR A 39 28.95 -4.93 9.66
C THR A 39 29.20 -3.44 9.44
N GLU A 40 28.35 -2.77 8.66
CA GLU A 40 28.22 -1.33 8.82
C GLU A 40 27.58 -1.08 10.19
N SER A 41 28.34 -0.49 11.11
CA SER A 41 27.83 -0.08 12.41
C SER A 41 26.96 1.17 12.22
N CYS A 42 25.67 0.96 12.00
CA CYS A 42 24.70 2.00 11.72
C CYS A 42 24.05 2.54 13.01
N SER A 43 23.55 3.76 12.93
CA SER A 43 22.61 4.34 13.89
C SER A 43 21.20 4.33 13.33
N ALA A 44 20.22 4.50 14.21
CA ALA A 44 18.83 4.59 13.83
C ALA A 44 18.19 5.83 14.45
N ILE A 45 17.20 6.39 13.76
CA ILE A 45 16.31 7.44 14.28
C ILE A 45 14.89 6.91 14.29
N ALA A 46 14.07 7.41 15.19
CA ALA A 46 12.65 7.07 15.24
C ALA A 46 11.79 8.31 15.46
N TRP A 47 10.55 8.24 15.05
CA TRP A 47 9.53 9.23 15.41
C TRP A 47 8.17 8.58 15.43
N GLN A 48 7.20 9.23 16.06
CA GLN A 48 5.82 8.79 16.02
C GLN A 48 4.97 9.87 15.38
N LYS A 49 4.01 9.44 14.58
CA LYS A 49 3.03 10.24 13.92
C LYS A 49 1.67 10.01 14.56
N ALA A 50 1.01 11.08 14.97
CA ALA A 50 -0.32 11.01 15.55
C ALA A 50 -1.24 12.10 15.00
N ASP A 51 -2.53 12.00 15.32
CA ASP A 51 -3.49 13.09 15.20
C ASP A 51 -3.56 13.94 16.47
N GLU A 52 -4.43 14.97 16.46
CA GLU A 52 -4.64 15.89 17.59
C GLU A 52 -5.22 15.21 18.85
N SER A 53 -5.71 13.97 18.75
CA SER A 53 -6.17 13.16 19.89
C SER A 53 -5.07 12.29 20.50
N GLY A 54 -3.91 12.18 19.83
CA GLY A 54 -2.81 11.30 20.23
C GLY A 54 -2.88 9.89 19.64
N THR A 55 -3.89 9.62 18.79
CA THR A 55 -4.05 8.38 18.03
C THR A 55 -3.00 8.34 16.94
N LEU A 56 -2.29 7.21 16.79
CA LEU A 56 -1.22 7.08 15.81
C LEU A 56 -1.79 7.06 14.39
N LEU A 57 -1.09 7.73 13.47
CA LEU A 57 -1.51 7.88 12.09
C LEU A 57 -0.58 7.12 11.16
N GLY A 58 -1.11 6.04 10.62
CA GLY A 58 -0.44 5.29 9.58
C GLY A 58 -0.53 5.94 8.21
N GLY A 59 0.27 5.44 7.26
CA GLY A 59 0.24 5.84 5.85
C GLY A 59 0.82 7.22 5.52
N THR A 60 1.38 7.94 6.50
CA THR A 60 2.09 9.20 6.23
C THR A 60 3.44 8.93 5.58
N THR A 61 3.95 9.87 4.79
CA THR A 61 5.25 9.77 4.15
C THR A 61 6.12 10.93 4.56
N TRP A 62 7.38 10.63 4.86
CA TRP A 62 8.40 11.54 5.34
C TRP A 62 9.60 11.51 4.43
N ALA A 63 10.33 12.60 4.34
CA ALA A 63 11.64 12.65 3.74
C ALA A 63 12.68 12.98 4.80
N VAL A 64 13.82 12.28 4.75
CA VAL A 64 14.97 12.50 5.64
C VAL A 64 16.07 13.17 4.84
N TYR A 65 16.69 14.19 5.43
CA TYR A 65 17.66 15.07 4.80
C TYR A 65 18.90 15.20 5.69
N GLY A 66 20.06 15.38 5.06
CA GLY A 66 21.31 15.66 5.77
C GLY A 66 21.53 17.15 6.07
N LYS A 67 20.70 18.04 5.51
CA LYS A 67 20.81 19.50 5.67
C LYS A 67 19.44 20.15 5.85
N TYR A 68 19.40 21.20 6.67
CA TYR A 68 18.17 21.96 6.90
C TYR A 68 17.63 22.63 5.63
N ASP A 69 18.49 23.26 4.82
CA ASP A 69 18.04 24.03 3.66
C ASP A 69 17.40 23.12 2.57
N ASP A 70 17.87 21.87 2.46
CA ASP A 70 17.28 20.82 1.61
C ASP A 70 15.90 20.37 2.16
N ALA A 71 15.78 20.19 3.48
CA ALA A 71 14.50 19.88 4.12
C ALA A 71 13.48 21.02 3.98
N ALA A 72 13.91 22.26 4.19
CA ALA A 72 13.05 23.44 4.06
C ALA A 72 12.49 23.59 2.64
N SER A 73 13.34 23.38 1.63
CA SER A 73 12.98 23.48 0.21
C SER A 73 12.35 22.22 -0.40
N GLY A 74 12.41 21.08 0.31
CA GLY A 74 11.85 19.80 -0.13
C GLY A 74 12.63 19.13 -1.27
N LYS A 75 13.92 19.44 -1.43
CA LYS A 75 14.79 18.93 -2.51
C LYS A 75 15.91 18.06 -1.94
N ASN A 76 16.49 17.19 -2.77
CA ASN A 76 17.66 16.37 -2.40
C ASN A 76 17.49 15.53 -1.14
N ALA A 77 16.31 14.91 -0.96
CA ALA A 77 16.09 13.97 0.15
C ALA A 77 17.10 12.81 0.07
N LEU A 78 17.67 12.42 1.23
CA LEU A 78 18.54 11.25 1.32
C LEU A 78 17.72 9.97 1.14
N LEU A 79 16.51 9.97 1.71
CA LEU A 79 15.58 8.85 1.68
C LEU A 79 14.16 9.35 1.94
N THR A 80 13.20 8.61 1.41
CA THR A 80 11.76 8.85 1.61
C THR A 80 11.19 7.64 2.34
N VAL A 81 10.60 7.90 3.50
CA VAL A 81 10.09 6.93 4.47
C VAL A 81 8.59 7.04 4.48
N GLN A 82 7.94 6.14 3.78
CA GLN A 82 6.51 5.96 3.94
C GLN A 82 6.28 5.02 5.13
N ASP A 83 5.31 5.36 5.96
CA ASP A 83 4.86 4.56 7.10
C ASP A 83 4.61 3.12 6.66
N ASN A 84 5.18 2.17 7.39
CA ASN A 84 5.13 0.74 7.09
C ASN A 84 5.65 0.36 5.68
N ALA A 85 6.44 1.22 5.03
CA ALA A 85 7.15 0.93 3.79
C ALA A 85 8.63 0.63 4.04
N PHE A 86 9.38 0.31 2.99
CA PHE A 86 10.73 -0.26 3.09
C PHE A 86 11.71 0.42 4.06
N TYR A 87 11.73 1.77 4.10
CA TYR A 87 12.65 2.53 4.95
C TYR A 87 12.16 2.69 6.39
N ASP A 88 10.92 2.30 6.67
CA ASP A 88 10.37 2.22 8.00
C ASP A 88 10.56 0.81 8.57
N LYS A 89 11.23 0.71 9.71
CA LYS A 89 11.55 -0.53 10.41
C LYS A 89 10.63 -0.76 11.61
N ASP A 90 9.86 0.23 12.01
CA ASP A 90 8.73 0.02 12.88
C ASP A 90 7.52 -0.28 11.99
N SER A 91 6.74 -1.29 12.38
CA SER A 91 5.63 -1.81 11.57
C SER A 91 4.28 -1.48 12.18
N ALA A 92 4.28 -0.70 13.27
CA ALA A 92 3.09 -0.17 13.86
C ALA A 92 2.75 1.18 13.20
N ASP A 93 1.52 1.30 12.72
CA ASP A 93 0.98 2.54 12.16
C ASP A 93 1.38 3.77 12.99
N GLY A 94 1.91 4.77 12.30
CA GLY A 94 2.33 6.03 12.91
C GLY A 94 3.50 5.89 13.86
N ARG A 95 4.32 4.85 13.73
CA ARG A 95 5.64 4.78 14.35
C ARG A 95 6.64 4.49 13.26
N PHE A 96 7.72 5.25 13.29
CA PHE A 96 8.75 5.21 12.30
C PHE A 96 10.06 4.84 12.95
N THR A 97 10.80 3.91 12.35
CA THR A 97 12.21 3.69 12.67
C THR A 97 13.02 3.62 11.38
N VAL A 98 14.04 4.47 11.24
CA VAL A 98 14.96 4.46 10.09
C VAL A 98 16.33 4.04 10.58
N GLU A 99 16.76 2.87 10.13
CA GLU A 99 18.09 2.31 10.40
C GLU A 99 19.05 2.59 9.24
N GLY A 100 20.32 2.21 9.39
CA GLY A 100 21.30 2.37 8.31
C GLY A 100 21.92 3.77 8.24
N LEU A 101 21.69 4.63 9.23
CA LEU A 101 22.17 6.00 9.24
C LEU A 101 23.60 6.09 9.78
N LYS A 102 24.35 7.08 9.30
CA LYS A 102 25.69 7.37 9.81
C LYS A 102 25.62 7.73 11.31
N PRO A 103 26.46 7.12 12.16
CA PRO A 103 26.63 7.55 13.56
C PRO A 103 27.18 8.97 13.67
N ASN A 104 26.92 9.63 14.80
CA ASN A 104 27.40 10.98 15.12
C ASN A 104 27.09 12.01 14.01
N ALA A 105 25.87 11.96 13.47
CA ALA A 105 25.42 12.80 12.36
C ALA A 105 24.07 13.46 12.65
N THR A 106 23.84 14.62 12.03
CA THR A 106 22.59 15.36 12.15
C THR A 106 21.68 15.07 10.95
N TYR A 107 20.40 14.82 11.24
CA TYR A 107 19.36 14.62 10.25
C TYR A 107 18.18 15.57 10.48
N TYR A 108 17.49 15.85 9.39
CA TYR A 108 16.26 16.63 9.36
C TYR A 108 15.18 15.81 8.71
N ILE A 109 13.95 15.85 9.24
CA ILE A 109 12.82 15.15 8.65
C ILE A 109 11.67 16.12 8.35
N LYS A 110 10.94 15.85 7.27
CA LYS A 110 9.76 16.63 6.88
C LYS A 110 8.72 15.71 6.28
N GLU A 111 7.45 15.95 6.59
CA GLU A 111 6.35 15.20 5.99
C GLU A 111 6.19 15.62 4.52
N VAL A 112 6.01 14.63 3.65
CA VAL A 112 5.79 14.81 2.21
C VAL A 112 4.40 14.32 1.75
N SER A 113 3.74 13.47 2.55
CA SER A 113 2.34 13.09 2.37
C SER A 113 1.71 12.81 3.73
N ALA A 114 0.56 13.40 4.01
CA ALA A 114 -0.16 13.20 5.27
C ALA A 114 -1.08 11.96 5.28
N GLY A 115 -1.12 11.18 4.19
CA GLY A 115 -2.14 10.15 4.01
C GLY A 115 -3.54 10.73 3.75
N ASN A 116 -4.57 9.88 3.78
CA ASN A 116 -5.95 10.30 3.56
C ASN A 116 -6.49 11.05 4.80
N ASP A 117 -7.31 12.08 4.57
CA ASP A 117 -8.03 12.82 5.61
C ASP A 117 -7.17 13.59 6.63
N TYR A 118 -5.89 13.90 6.36
CA TYR A 118 -5.04 14.77 7.19
C TYR A 118 -4.31 15.87 6.37
N GLN A 119 -4.15 17.05 6.98
CA GLN A 119 -3.38 18.17 6.41
C GLN A 119 -1.89 17.86 6.46
N LEU A 120 -1.16 18.19 5.39
CA LEU A 120 0.29 18.05 5.33
C LEU A 120 0.98 18.95 6.37
N ASN A 121 1.79 18.34 7.25
CA ASN A 121 2.63 19.06 8.19
C ASN A 121 3.87 19.60 7.50
N THR A 122 3.99 20.92 7.43
CA THR A 122 5.07 21.60 6.70
C THR A 122 6.32 21.90 7.54
N ASN A 123 6.31 21.58 8.85
CA ASN A 123 7.44 21.84 9.74
C ASN A 123 8.62 20.92 9.42
N VAL A 124 9.83 21.38 9.78
CA VAL A 124 11.05 20.56 9.73
C VAL A 124 11.39 20.13 11.15
N TYR A 125 11.73 18.86 11.31
CA TYR A 125 12.12 18.28 12.59
C TYR A 125 13.58 17.86 12.59
N TYR A 126 14.17 17.82 13.78
CA TYR A 126 15.59 17.64 13.99
C TYR A 126 15.88 16.41 14.85
N VAL A 127 16.94 15.68 14.48
CA VAL A 127 17.51 14.60 15.30
C VAL A 127 19.01 14.47 15.03
N ALA A 128 19.78 14.22 16.09
CA ALA A 128 21.19 13.87 16.00
C ALA A 128 21.41 12.44 16.47
N THR A 129 22.07 11.63 15.65
CA THR A 129 22.49 10.27 16.03
C THR A 129 23.71 10.34 16.93
N GLY A 130 23.79 9.44 17.92
CA GLY A 130 24.99 9.20 18.71
C GLY A 130 25.87 8.12 18.08
N ASP A 131 26.60 7.38 18.91
CA ASP A 131 27.33 6.18 18.48
C ASP A 131 26.38 5.09 17.95
N SER A 132 26.94 4.11 17.24
CA SER A 132 26.17 2.96 16.73
C SER A 132 25.41 2.27 17.87
N SER A 133 24.10 2.15 17.69
CA SER A 133 23.20 1.61 18.69
C SER A 133 22.03 0.90 18.01
N ALA A 134 21.60 -0.22 18.60
CA ALA A 134 20.36 -0.90 18.22
C ALA A 134 19.11 -0.15 18.70
N THR A 135 19.25 0.83 19.59
CA THR A 135 18.13 1.67 20.06
C THR A 135 18.08 2.95 19.23
N PRO A 136 16.97 3.22 18.51
CA PRO A 136 16.84 4.42 17.71
C PRO A 136 16.71 5.68 18.58
N VAL A 137 17.27 6.80 18.09
CA VAL A 137 17.11 8.11 18.73
C VAL A 137 15.79 8.74 18.30
N ASN A 138 14.93 9.07 19.25
CA ASN A 138 13.63 9.68 18.94
C ASN A 138 13.77 11.15 18.55
N VAL A 139 13.09 11.54 17.48
CA VAL A 139 12.88 12.93 17.08
C VAL A 139 11.99 13.60 18.13
N THR A 140 12.50 14.65 18.77
CA THR A 140 11.81 15.33 19.89
C THR A 140 11.62 16.83 19.67
N GLN A 141 12.19 17.40 18.59
CA GLN A 141 12.25 18.84 18.39
C GLN A 141 11.96 19.20 16.92
N SER A 142 11.15 20.24 16.73
CA SER A 142 11.06 20.99 15.48
C SER A 142 12.23 21.98 15.39
N VAL A 143 12.63 22.38 14.18
CA VAL A 143 13.69 23.36 13.96
C VAL A 143 13.33 24.37 12.87
N THR A 144 13.69 25.62 13.10
CA THR A 144 13.67 26.69 12.08
C THR A 144 15.03 27.35 11.97
N LYS A 145 15.36 27.89 10.80
CA LYS A 145 16.60 28.64 10.57
C LYS A 145 16.27 30.03 10.05
N THR A 146 16.69 31.05 10.79
CA THR A 146 16.52 32.47 10.43
C THR A 146 17.87 33.14 10.49
N ASP A 147 18.26 33.83 9.42
CA ASP A 147 19.56 34.53 9.31
C ASP A 147 20.79 33.67 9.67
N GLY A 148 20.72 32.37 9.35
CA GLY A 148 21.77 31.40 9.63
C GLY A 148 21.76 30.79 11.04
N ALA A 149 20.94 31.29 11.96
CA ALA A 149 20.79 30.77 13.32
C ALA A 149 19.66 29.73 13.40
N TYR A 150 19.89 28.63 14.13
CA TYR A 150 18.88 27.61 14.39
C TYR A 150 18.09 27.94 15.66
N THR A 151 16.77 27.77 15.59
CA THR A 151 15.86 27.81 16.74
C THR A 151 15.14 26.48 16.85
N TYR A 152 15.19 25.86 18.03
CA TYR A 152 14.57 24.57 18.31
C TYR A 152 13.32 24.73 19.16
N GLY A 153 12.32 23.89 18.93
CA GLY A 153 11.03 23.95 19.62
C GLY A 153 10.24 22.66 19.48
N SER A 154 8.92 22.73 19.66
CA SER A 154 8.01 21.57 19.65
C SER A 154 6.77 21.82 18.78
N ALA A 155 6.95 22.46 17.61
CA ALA A 155 5.86 22.79 16.70
C ALA A 155 5.12 21.53 16.23
N ASP A 156 3.79 21.53 16.38
CA ASP A 156 2.91 20.39 16.09
C ASP A 156 3.42 19.07 16.71
N MET A 157 3.88 19.12 17.96
CA MET A 157 4.21 17.93 18.75
C MET A 157 3.38 17.86 20.04
N THR A 158 3.00 16.65 20.45
CA THR A 158 2.29 16.38 21.71
C THR A 158 2.76 15.04 22.25
N ASP A 159 3.15 14.98 23.53
CA ASP A 159 3.69 13.78 24.18
C ASP A 159 4.81 13.08 23.38
N GLY A 160 5.69 13.87 22.76
CA GLY A 160 6.81 13.36 21.96
C GLY A 160 6.45 12.81 20.58
N LYS A 161 5.18 12.94 20.16
CA LYS A 161 4.70 12.53 18.82
C LYS A 161 4.51 13.74 17.92
N ILE A 162 4.75 13.59 16.63
CA ILE A 162 4.50 14.60 15.60
C ILE A 162 3.05 14.51 15.14
N VAL A 163 2.31 15.60 15.31
CA VAL A 163 0.86 15.68 15.14
C VAL A 163 0.50 16.17 13.73
N ASN A 164 -0.50 15.54 13.11
CA ASN A 164 -1.18 16.07 11.94
C ASN A 164 -2.58 16.50 12.34
N LYS A 165 -3.00 17.59 11.74
CA LYS A 165 -4.36 18.07 11.84
C LYS A 165 -5.17 17.30 10.81
N LYS A 166 -6.36 16.84 11.17
CA LYS A 166 -7.26 16.19 10.22
C LYS A 166 -7.57 17.18 9.07
N ASN A 167 -7.64 16.70 7.83
CA ASN A 167 -8.33 17.40 6.76
C ASN A 167 -9.72 17.71 7.30
N GLY A 168 -10.20 18.92 7.03
CA GLY A 168 -11.51 19.29 7.54
C GLY A 168 -12.55 18.26 7.09
N HIS A 169 -13.48 17.91 7.99
CA HIS A 169 -14.74 17.34 7.54
C HIS A 169 -15.43 18.39 6.67
N GLU A 170 -15.95 18.00 5.51
CA GLU A 170 -16.76 18.91 4.71
C GLU A 170 -18.12 19.07 5.39
N VAL A 171 -18.42 20.29 5.80
CA VAL A 171 -19.73 20.67 6.30
C VAL A 171 -20.33 21.59 5.24
N SER A 172 -21.42 21.15 4.65
CA SER A 172 -22.22 21.96 3.72
C SER A 172 -23.53 22.33 4.40
N TRP A 173 -23.96 23.58 4.19
CA TRP A 173 -25.25 24.08 4.64
C TRP A 173 -25.78 25.08 3.64
N SER A 174 -27.11 25.16 3.52
CA SER A 174 -27.78 26.17 2.71
C SER A 174 -28.39 27.24 3.63
N LYS A 175 -28.11 28.52 3.35
CA LYS A 175 -28.86 29.61 3.99
C LYS A 175 -30.15 29.81 3.21
N VAL A 176 -31.29 29.59 3.86
CA VAL A 176 -32.61 29.77 3.22
C VAL A 176 -33.40 30.89 3.89
N ASP A 177 -34.39 31.41 3.14
CA ASP A 177 -35.46 32.27 3.59
C ASP A 177 -36.44 31.48 4.47
N ALA A 178 -36.88 32.06 5.59
CA ALA A 178 -37.64 31.35 6.62
C ALA A 178 -39.07 31.00 6.18
N ASP A 179 -39.67 31.83 5.31
CA ASP A 179 -41.07 31.66 4.89
C ASP A 179 -41.17 30.82 3.62
N THR A 180 -40.18 30.93 2.73
CA THR A 180 -40.23 30.35 1.38
C THR A 180 -39.26 29.19 1.16
N ASN A 181 -38.33 28.92 2.09
CA ASN A 181 -37.20 27.98 1.93
C ASN A 181 -36.32 28.24 0.69
N LYS A 182 -36.41 29.45 0.11
CA LYS A 182 -35.58 29.83 -1.04
C LYS A 182 -34.16 30.16 -0.58
N GLU A 183 -33.16 29.71 -1.33
CA GLU A 183 -31.74 29.97 -1.02
C GLU A 183 -31.39 31.46 -1.05
N LEU A 184 -30.56 31.89 -0.11
CA LEU A 184 -30.09 33.25 0.09
C LEU A 184 -28.57 33.32 -0.07
N ALA A 185 -28.14 33.98 -1.14
CA ALA A 185 -26.72 34.17 -1.45
C ALA A 185 -26.08 35.28 -0.60
N GLY A 186 -24.75 35.23 -0.47
CA GLY A 186 -23.92 36.30 0.13
C GLY A 186 -23.76 36.22 1.64
N SER A 187 -24.19 35.11 2.25
CA SER A 187 -23.98 34.89 3.68
C SER A 187 -22.50 34.70 4.01
N GLU A 188 -22.04 35.36 5.07
CA GLU A 188 -20.71 35.11 5.63
C GLU A 188 -20.85 34.40 6.97
N TRP A 189 -20.03 33.39 7.16
CA TRP A 189 -20.01 32.57 8.35
C TRP A 189 -18.63 32.57 8.95
N GLN A 190 -18.59 32.46 10.27
CA GLN A 190 -17.37 32.14 10.98
C GLN A 190 -17.58 30.79 11.65
N ILE A 191 -16.89 29.76 11.16
CA ILE A 191 -16.83 28.48 11.87
C ILE A 191 -15.73 28.62 12.91
N GLN A 192 -16.04 28.32 14.17
CA GLN A 192 -15.06 28.26 15.23
C GLN A 192 -14.96 26.83 15.75
N GLN A 193 -13.74 26.29 15.80
CA GLN A 193 -13.49 25.09 16.59
C GLN A 193 -13.44 25.52 18.06
N VAL A 194 -14.29 24.94 18.90
CA VAL A 194 -14.28 25.16 20.35
C VAL A 194 -13.77 23.90 21.04
N LYS A 195 -12.75 24.06 21.90
CA LYS A 195 -12.24 23.00 22.79
C LYS A 195 -12.24 23.55 24.21
N ASP A 196 -12.83 22.82 25.14
CA ASP A 196 -12.93 23.21 26.57
C ASP A 196 -13.53 24.62 26.79
N GLY A 197 -14.51 25.01 25.97
CA GLY A 197 -15.22 26.29 26.08
C GLY A 197 -14.48 27.51 25.50
N ALA A 198 -13.30 27.31 24.89
CA ALA A 198 -12.55 28.36 24.20
C ALA A 198 -12.41 28.06 22.71
N ALA A 199 -12.47 29.12 21.87
CA ALA A 199 -12.22 29.00 20.44
C ALA A 199 -10.72 28.74 20.17
N THR A 200 -10.41 27.63 19.50
CA THR A 200 -9.03 27.19 19.19
C THR A 200 -8.64 27.40 17.72
N LYS A 201 -9.61 27.38 16.79
CA LYS A 201 -9.43 27.68 15.37
C LYS A 201 -10.65 28.44 14.85
N SER A 202 -10.45 29.26 13.82
CA SER A 202 -11.53 30.04 13.20
C SER A 202 -11.35 30.05 11.69
N TRP A 203 -12.44 29.75 10.97
CA TRP A 203 -12.51 29.82 9.52
C TRP A 203 -13.58 30.82 9.13
N LYS A 204 -13.18 31.81 8.31
CA LYS A 204 -14.15 32.65 7.62
C LYS A 204 -14.61 31.90 6.37
N VAL A 205 -15.90 31.58 6.30
CA VAL A 205 -16.55 30.98 5.15
C VAL A 205 -17.45 32.04 4.54
N THR A 206 -17.00 32.62 3.44
CA THR A 206 -17.85 33.48 2.62
C THR A 206 -18.54 32.59 1.60
N ASP A 207 -19.86 32.70 1.51
CA ASP A 207 -20.63 32.04 0.47
C ASP A 207 -20.02 32.32 -0.91
N ASN A 208 -19.77 31.26 -1.68
CA ASN A 208 -19.24 31.39 -3.03
C ASN A 208 -20.36 31.86 -3.97
N THR A 209 -20.64 33.16 -3.92
CA THR A 209 -21.62 33.81 -4.78
C THR A 209 -21.15 33.96 -6.22
N SER A 210 -19.85 33.76 -6.45
CA SER A 210 -19.24 33.86 -7.77
C SER A 210 -19.35 32.52 -8.48
N LYS A 211 -20.45 32.36 -9.21
CA LYS A 211 -20.67 31.21 -10.09
C LYS A 211 -19.60 31.21 -11.17
N ALA A 212 -18.92 30.08 -11.35
CA ALA A 212 -17.99 29.93 -12.46
C ALA A 212 -18.74 30.11 -13.79
N THR A 213 -18.20 30.95 -14.67
CA THR A 213 -18.75 31.30 -15.98
C THR A 213 -17.86 30.84 -17.13
N GLY A 214 -16.58 30.57 -16.85
CA GLY A 214 -15.64 30.03 -17.83
C GLY A 214 -14.64 29.08 -17.19
N VAL A 215 -14.22 28.07 -17.95
CA VAL A 215 -13.05 27.26 -17.65
C VAL A 215 -12.18 27.24 -18.89
N THR A 216 -10.89 27.53 -18.74
CA THR A 216 -9.90 27.41 -19.81
C THR A 216 -8.83 26.42 -19.42
N VAL A 217 -8.20 25.76 -20.40
CA VAL A 217 -7.11 24.80 -20.18
C VAL A 217 -5.95 25.11 -21.11
N ASN A 218 -4.73 25.05 -20.58
CA ASN A 218 -3.50 25.12 -21.34
C ASN A 218 -2.61 23.91 -21.04
N PRO A 219 -1.98 23.28 -22.06
CA PRO A 219 -2.19 23.53 -23.50
C PRO A 219 -3.56 23.05 -23.99
N THR A 220 -4.04 23.59 -25.12
CA THR A 220 -5.28 23.16 -25.78
C THR A 220 -5.10 21.92 -26.67
N SER A 221 -3.85 21.58 -26.99
CA SER A 221 -3.50 20.32 -27.62
C SER A 221 -2.06 19.90 -27.29
N ALA A 222 -1.81 18.60 -27.34
CA ALA A 222 -0.47 18.06 -27.17
C ALA A 222 -0.29 16.77 -27.99
N THR A 223 0.96 16.42 -28.29
CA THR A 223 1.33 15.11 -28.82
C THR A 223 2.23 14.41 -27.81
N LEU A 224 1.89 13.18 -27.44
CA LEU A 224 2.64 12.34 -26.50
C LEU A 224 3.49 11.36 -27.29
N ASP A 225 4.80 11.47 -27.18
CA ASP A 225 5.76 10.63 -27.90
C ASP A 225 7.08 10.48 -27.12
N SER A 226 8.08 9.87 -27.74
CA SER A 226 9.39 9.62 -27.10
C SER A 226 10.13 10.88 -26.67
N THR A 227 9.85 12.04 -27.28
CA THR A 227 10.56 13.29 -26.98
C THR A 227 10.13 13.91 -25.65
N ASN A 228 8.92 13.59 -25.17
CA ASN A 228 8.37 14.08 -23.91
C ASN A 228 8.03 12.96 -22.92
N GLY A 229 8.59 11.75 -23.13
CA GLY A 229 8.31 10.60 -22.28
C GLY A 229 6.83 10.19 -22.27
N TRP A 230 6.11 10.47 -23.35
CA TRP A 230 4.67 10.27 -23.51
C TRP A 230 3.82 11.00 -22.46
N LYS A 231 4.25 12.17 -21.99
CA LYS A 231 3.54 12.93 -20.94
C LYS A 231 3.33 14.39 -21.30
N THR A 232 2.27 14.98 -20.77
CA THR A 232 2.03 16.42 -20.80
C THR A 232 1.25 16.87 -19.58
N ASP A 233 1.54 18.07 -19.08
CA ASP A 233 0.81 18.68 -17.97
C ASP A 233 -0.24 19.64 -18.52
N LEU A 234 -1.47 19.52 -18.00
CA LEU A 234 -2.56 20.44 -18.26
C LEU A 234 -2.81 21.29 -17.02
N THR A 235 -3.02 22.58 -17.25
CA THR A 235 -3.40 23.55 -16.21
C THR A 235 -4.70 24.24 -16.61
N ALA A 236 -5.68 24.21 -15.72
CA ALA A 236 -6.95 24.91 -15.87
C ALA A 236 -6.90 26.30 -15.22
N ALA A 237 -7.80 27.18 -15.67
CA ALA A 237 -8.16 28.42 -14.98
C ALA A 237 -9.69 28.56 -14.98
N VAL A 238 -10.26 29.00 -13.86
CA VAL A 238 -11.70 29.19 -13.69
C VAL A 238 -11.98 30.68 -13.59
N ASP A 239 -12.92 31.16 -14.40
CA ASP A 239 -13.39 32.54 -14.39
C ASP A 239 -14.79 32.66 -13.76
N PRO A 240 -15.05 33.74 -13.00
CA PRO A 240 -14.09 34.76 -12.60
C PRO A 240 -13.12 34.24 -11.49
N LYS A 241 -12.01 34.96 -11.24
CA LYS A 241 -10.94 34.51 -10.31
C LYS A 241 -11.41 34.29 -8.86
N ASP A 242 -12.48 34.95 -8.47
CA ASP A 242 -13.13 34.86 -7.18
C ASP A 242 -14.13 33.69 -7.09
N ALA A 243 -14.45 33.02 -8.21
CA ALA A 243 -15.12 31.72 -8.19
C ALA A 243 -14.17 30.62 -7.68
N LEU A 244 -14.74 29.51 -7.19
CA LEU A 244 -13.97 28.35 -6.71
C LEU A 244 -12.97 27.84 -7.77
N GLN A 245 -11.69 27.91 -7.43
CA GLN A 245 -10.56 27.56 -8.31
C GLN A 245 -10.25 26.05 -8.25
N GLU A 246 -11.22 25.24 -8.66
CA GLU A 246 -11.10 23.79 -8.70
C GLU A 246 -11.88 23.19 -9.88
N VAL A 247 -11.29 22.16 -10.52
CA VAL A 247 -11.90 21.46 -11.65
C VAL A 247 -11.84 19.94 -11.52
N ALA A 248 -12.84 19.28 -12.09
CA ALA A 248 -12.84 17.85 -12.34
C ALA A 248 -12.33 17.56 -13.76
N TRP A 249 -11.31 16.70 -13.87
CA TRP A 249 -10.72 16.29 -15.15
C TRP A 249 -11.30 14.97 -15.61
N THR A 250 -11.70 14.88 -16.88
CA THR A 250 -12.30 13.68 -17.46
C THR A 250 -11.80 13.44 -18.89
N PHE A 251 -11.66 12.16 -19.26
CA PHE A 251 -11.52 11.77 -20.66
C PHE A 251 -12.89 11.79 -21.34
N THR A 252 -12.90 12.18 -22.61
CA THR A 252 -14.12 12.35 -23.41
C THR A 252 -13.95 11.84 -24.84
N ASP A 253 -15.06 11.57 -25.52
CA ASP A 253 -15.10 11.42 -26.97
C ASP A 253 -14.97 12.79 -27.68
N LYS A 254 -14.97 12.78 -29.02
CA LYS A 254 -14.89 14.00 -29.83
C LYS A 254 -16.08 14.96 -29.65
N ASP A 255 -17.18 14.47 -29.08
CA ASP A 255 -18.42 15.22 -28.84
C ASP A 255 -18.51 15.70 -27.38
N GLY A 256 -17.53 15.34 -26.53
CA GLY A 256 -17.41 15.78 -25.14
C GLY A 256 -18.13 14.90 -24.12
N ASN A 257 -18.57 13.70 -24.49
CA ASN A 257 -19.16 12.73 -23.57
C ASN A 257 -18.07 11.94 -22.87
N ALA A 258 -18.24 11.64 -21.58
CA ALA A 258 -17.25 10.90 -20.81
C ALA A 258 -17.01 9.50 -21.39
N VAL A 259 -15.74 9.10 -21.51
CA VAL A 259 -15.35 7.76 -21.99
C VAL A 259 -14.21 7.21 -21.16
N ASP A 260 -14.16 5.89 -21.05
CA ASP A 260 -12.99 5.21 -20.51
C ASP A 260 -11.86 5.22 -21.56
N SER A 261 -10.72 5.79 -21.19
CA SER A 261 -9.50 5.80 -22.00
C SER A 261 -8.33 5.12 -21.30
N SER A 262 -8.60 4.33 -20.26
CA SER A 262 -7.60 3.65 -19.42
C SER A 262 -6.68 2.68 -20.15
N THR A 263 -7.00 2.30 -21.40
CA THR A 263 -6.12 1.48 -22.25
C THR A 263 -5.19 2.30 -23.14
N VAL A 264 -5.40 3.62 -23.20
CA VAL A 264 -4.74 4.57 -24.12
C VAL A 264 -3.96 5.64 -23.38
N ALA A 265 -4.53 6.21 -22.32
CA ALA A 265 -3.92 7.25 -21.52
C ALA A 265 -4.45 7.26 -20.08
N VAL A 266 -3.69 7.86 -19.16
CA VAL A 266 -4.04 8.00 -17.74
C VAL A 266 -3.99 9.47 -17.35
N LEU A 267 -4.95 9.91 -16.53
CA LEU A 267 -4.97 11.22 -15.88
C LEU A 267 -4.49 11.08 -14.44
N THR A 268 -3.45 11.84 -14.08
CA THR A 268 -2.97 11.95 -12.70
C THR A 268 -3.22 13.35 -12.20
N ARG A 269 -4.04 13.53 -11.16
CA ARG A 269 -4.28 14.85 -10.57
C ARG A 269 -3.03 15.28 -9.80
N THR A 270 -2.51 16.47 -10.09
CA THR A 270 -1.30 17.04 -9.46
C THR A 270 -1.60 18.34 -8.69
N GLY A 271 -2.85 18.80 -8.74
CA GLY A 271 -3.38 19.91 -7.95
C GLY A 271 -4.85 20.19 -8.29
N ASN A 272 -5.46 21.20 -7.66
CA ASN A 272 -6.89 21.54 -7.89
C ASN A 272 -7.20 22.00 -9.31
N LEU A 273 -6.22 22.58 -9.98
CA LEU A 273 -6.31 23.05 -11.36
C LEU A 273 -5.32 22.33 -12.28
N LYS A 274 -4.66 21.25 -11.84
CA LYS A 274 -3.56 20.63 -12.58
C LYS A 274 -3.70 19.13 -12.69
N THR A 275 -3.42 18.61 -13.88
CA THR A 275 -3.35 17.17 -14.13
C THR A 275 -2.24 16.85 -15.13
N THR A 276 -1.63 15.68 -15.01
CA THR A 276 -0.71 15.13 -15.99
C THR A 276 -1.43 14.05 -16.81
N VAL A 277 -1.38 14.16 -18.13
CA VAL A 277 -1.81 13.10 -19.06
C VAL A 277 -0.61 12.25 -19.44
N THR A 278 -0.68 10.95 -19.21
CA THR A 278 0.36 9.98 -19.60
C THR A 278 -0.18 9.01 -20.65
N GLY A 279 0.46 8.95 -21.81
CA GLY A 279 0.11 8.03 -22.90
C GLY A 279 0.65 6.62 -22.67
N ILE A 280 -0.16 5.61 -22.97
CA ILE A 280 0.15 4.18 -22.76
C ILE A 280 -0.27 3.29 -23.94
N SER A 281 -0.66 3.90 -25.06
CA SER A 281 -1.21 3.19 -26.23
C SER A 281 -0.14 2.43 -27.04
N SER A 282 -0.51 1.26 -27.56
CA SER A 282 0.27 0.50 -28.55
C SER A 282 0.02 0.93 -30.00
N ILE A 283 -0.97 1.79 -30.23
CA ILE A 283 -1.34 2.32 -31.55
C ILE A 283 -1.41 3.85 -31.51
N ASP A 284 -1.20 4.48 -32.67
CA ASP A 284 -1.46 5.90 -32.82
C ASP A 284 -2.96 6.15 -32.62
N THR A 285 -3.28 7.03 -31.68
CA THR A 285 -4.66 7.34 -31.33
C THR A 285 -4.79 8.76 -30.81
N THR A 286 -6.01 9.24 -30.65
CA THR A 286 -6.31 10.57 -30.11
C THR A 286 -7.33 10.43 -28.99
N VAL A 287 -7.06 11.09 -27.87
CA VAL A 287 -8.00 11.22 -26.75
C VAL A 287 -8.32 12.68 -26.50
N TYR A 288 -9.48 12.94 -25.91
CA TYR A 288 -9.93 14.27 -25.58
C TYR A 288 -10.06 14.41 -24.07
N VAL A 289 -9.56 15.52 -23.51
CA VAL A 289 -9.66 15.82 -22.08
C VAL A 289 -10.52 17.05 -21.87
N LYS A 290 -11.38 17.01 -20.86
CA LYS A 290 -12.25 18.12 -20.46
C LYS A 290 -12.08 18.41 -18.97
N ALA A 291 -12.01 19.70 -18.62
CA ALA A 291 -12.04 20.18 -17.24
C ALA A 291 -13.38 20.88 -16.98
N CYS A 292 -14.11 20.49 -15.94
CA CYS A 292 -15.36 21.14 -15.55
C CYS A 292 -15.21 21.74 -14.15
N SER A 293 -15.77 22.93 -13.93
CA SER A 293 -15.73 23.58 -12.61
C SER A 293 -16.44 22.71 -11.57
N VAL A 294 -15.85 22.56 -10.39
CA VAL A 294 -16.50 21.85 -9.28
C VAL A 294 -17.69 22.64 -8.72
N SER A 295 -17.61 23.98 -8.70
CA SER A 295 -18.70 24.83 -8.22
C SER A 295 -19.82 25.04 -9.24
N ASN A 296 -19.58 24.74 -10.52
CA ASN A 296 -20.59 24.76 -11.57
C ASN A 296 -20.27 23.72 -12.66
N PRO A 297 -20.70 22.45 -12.48
CA PRO A 297 -20.34 21.35 -13.38
C PRO A 297 -20.80 21.49 -14.83
N GLU A 298 -21.75 22.39 -15.11
CA GLU A 298 -22.19 22.71 -16.48
C GLU A 298 -21.17 23.58 -17.24
N VAL A 299 -20.28 24.26 -16.53
CA VAL A 299 -19.24 25.12 -17.13
C VAL A 299 -17.95 24.33 -17.23
N CYS A 300 -17.64 23.94 -18.46
CA CYS A 300 -16.47 23.15 -18.80
C CYS A 300 -15.58 23.87 -19.82
N SER A 301 -14.32 23.44 -19.88
CA SER A 301 -13.38 23.86 -20.89
C SER A 301 -13.79 23.36 -22.28
N ALA A 302 -13.24 24.01 -23.31
CA ALA A 302 -13.14 23.36 -24.61
C ALA A 302 -12.36 22.04 -24.50
N LEU A 303 -12.59 21.13 -25.44
CA LEU A 303 -11.89 19.85 -25.48
C LEU A 303 -10.40 20.05 -25.78
N VAL A 304 -9.55 19.51 -24.92
CA VAL A 304 -8.11 19.43 -25.14
C VAL A 304 -7.83 18.19 -25.97
N THR A 305 -7.21 18.38 -27.15
CA THR A 305 -6.91 17.26 -28.06
C THR A 305 -5.52 16.70 -27.78
N ILE A 306 -5.43 15.44 -27.37
CA ILE A 306 -4.17 14.76 -27.07
C ILE A 306 -3.93 13.65 -28.08
N LYS A 307 -2.90 13.80 -28.92
CA LYS A 307 -2.45 12.74 -29.83
C LYS A 307 -1.47 11.84 -29.10
N VAL A 308 -1.77 10.55 -29.01
CA VAL A 308 -0.90 9.56 -28.36
C VAL A 308 -0.22 8.73 -29.45
N LYS A 309 1.10 8.81 -29.53
CA LYS A 309 1.89 7.98 -30.46
C LYS A 309 2.09 6.57 -29.90
N ALA A 310 2.02 5.59 -30.80
CA ALA A 310 2.23 4.19 -30.48
C ALA A 310 3.56 3.95 -29.76
N MET A 311 3.52 3.24 -28.64
CA MET A 311 4.71 2.75 -27.96
C MET A 311 5.09 1.39 -28.55
N SER A 312 6.17 1.35 -29.33
CA SER A 312 6.71 0.11 -29.89
C SER A 312 7.81 -0.44 -28.98
N VAL A 313 7.46 -1.34 -28.08
CA VAL A 313 8.39 -1.93 -27.11
C VAL A 313 9.03 -3.18 -27.68
N LYS A 314 10.37 -3.19 -27.79
CA LYS A 314 11.14 -4.35 -28.28
C LYS A 314 11.36 -5.36 -27.17
N ASP A 315 11.92 -4.91 -26.07
CA ASP A 315 12.23 -5.73 -24.89
C ASP A 315 11.37 -5.29 -23.71
N PHE A 316 10.81 -6.26 -23.00
CA PHE A 316 9.99 -6.01 -21.82
C PHE A 316 10.23 -7.12 -20.80
N THR A 317 10.82 -6.76 -19.66
CA THR A 317 11.22 -7.73 -18.63
C THR A 317 10.72 -7.28 -17.28
N VAL A 318 10.09 -8.19 -16.56
CA VAL A 318 9.71 -8.01 -15.15
C VAL A 318 10.66 -8.81 -14.29
N LYS A 319 11.14 -8.23 -13.19
CA LYS A 319 12.00 -8.89 -12.22
C LYS A 319 11.48 -8.73 -10.81
N ASP A 320 11.68 -9.76 -9.99
CA ASP A 320 11.37 -9.73 -8.57
C ASP A 320 12.45 -8.99 -7.75
N SER A 321 12.25 -8.91 -6.44
CA SER A 321 13.20 -8.30 -5.49
C SER A 321 14.58 -8.98 -5.44
N SER A 322 14.67 -10.23 -5.89
CA SER A 322 15.92 -11.00 -6.00
C SER A 322 16.57 -10.85 -7.39
N ASN A 323 16.11 -9.91 -8.20
CA ASN A 323 16.58 -9.64 -9.56
C ASN A 323 16.39 -10.84 -10.51
N ARG A 324 15.45 -11.75 -10.22
CA ARG A 324 15.11 -12.89 -11.08
C ARG A 324 13.97 -12.50 -12.01
N THR A 325 14.03 -12.97 -13.26
CA THR A 325 12.96 -12.76 -14.23
C THR A 325 11.67 -13.42 -13.76
N VAL A 326 10.58 -12.67 -13.81
CA VAL A 326 9.23 -13.17 -13.55
C VAL A 326 8.63 -13.62 -14.87
N GLU A 327 8.48 -14.93 -15.02
CA GLU A 327 7.92 -15.52 -16.23
C GLU A 327 6.41 -15.28 -16.32
N ASN A 328 5.91 -15.16 -17.55
CA ASN A 328 4.48 -15.02 -17.78
C ASN A 328 3.73 -16.28 -17.29
N ASN A 329 2.60 -16.06 -16.64
CA ASN A 329 1.77 -17.06 -15.94
C ASN A 329 2.48 -17.79 -14.78
N SER A 330 3.65 -17.32 -14.32
CA SER A 330 4.27 -17.85 -13.11
C SER A 330 3.42 -17.57 -11.87
N THR A 331 3.66 -18.33 -10.80
CA THR A 331 3.05 -18.10 -9.49
C THR A 331 4.12 -17.71 -8.49
N ILE A 332 3.90 -16.60 -7.79
CA ILE A 332 4.75 -16.09 -6.73
C ILE A 332 3.98 -16.18 -5.43
N THR A 333 4.60 -16.82 -4.46
CA THR A 333 4.02 -17.02 -3.13
C THR A 333 4.49 -15.92 -2.21
N ALA A 334 3.55 -15.15 -1.67
CA ALA A 334 3.81 -14.18 -0.62
C ALA A 334 3.87 -14.88 0.75
N ALA A 335 4.54 -14.25 1.73
CA ALA A 335 4.72 -14.87 3.04
C ALA A 335 3.41 -14.95 3.84
N ALA A 336 2.62 -13.87 3.81
CA ALA A 336 1.38 -13.73 4.58
C ALA A 336 0.46 -12.67 3.96
N VAL A 337 -0.75 -12.52 4.50
CA VAL A 337 -1.54 -11.29 4.32
C VAL A 337 -0.74 -10.12 4.92
N ASP A 338 -0.92 -8.93 4.35
CA ASP A 338 -0.19 -7.68 4.62
C ASP A 338 1.29 -7.70 4.22
N SER A 339 1.81 -8.85 3.75
CA SER A 339 3.15 -8.89 3.14
C SER A 339 3.14 -8.24 1.76
N THR A 340 4.31 -7.72 1.38
CA THR A 340 4.49 -7.06 0.09
C THR A 340 5.48 -7.82 -0.79
N LEU A 341 5.23 -7.80 -2.09
CA LEU A 341 6.11 -8.29 -3.13
C LEU A 341 6.52 -7.09 -3.99
N THR A 342 7.82 -6.92 -4.23
CA THR A 342 8.31 -5.81 -5.07
C THR A 342 8.81 -6.33 -6.41
N PHE A 343 8.50 -5.54 -7.44
CA PHE A 343 8.84 -5.83 -8.81
C PHE A 343 9.49 -4.63 -9.48
N THR A 344 10.41 -4.91 -10.37
CA THR A 344 11.00 -3.92 -11.27
C THR A 344 10.74 -4.32 -12.70
N VAL A 345 10.49 -3.34 -13.56
CA VAL A 345 10.23 -3.53 -14.97
C VAL A 345 11.23 -2.71 -15.75
N SER A 346 11.78 -3.32 -16.80
CA SER A 346 12.59 -2.64 -17.80
C SER A 346 11.95 -2.80 -19.16
N SER A 347 11.82 -1.70 -19.89
CA SER A 347 11.39 -1.67 -21.30
C SER A 347 12.46 -1.02 -22.16
N THR A 348 12.61 -1.51 -23.40
CA THR A 348 13.47 -0.91 -24.42
C THR A 348 12.64 -0.60 -25.68
N PRO A 349 12.48 0.68 -26.07
CA PRO A 349 12.87 1.89 -25.34
C PRO A 349 12.12 2.03 -24.01
N ALA A 350 12.64 2.88 -23.11
CA ALA A 350 11.95 3.21 -21.87
C ALA A 350 10.65 3.96 -22.18
N VAL A 351 9.53 3.40 -21.72
CA VAL A 351 8.17 3.93 -21.92
C VAL A 351 7.38 3.85 -20.61
N PRO A 352 6.27 4.59 -20.47
CA PRO A 352 5.34 4.42 -19.35
C PRO A 352 4.84 2.99 -19.17
N ILE A 353 4.81 2.53 -17.91
CA ILE A 353 4.38 1.20 -17.50
C ILE A 353 3.14 1.32 -16.60
N THR A 354 2.16 0.46 -16.85
CA THR A 354 0.96 0.34 -16.03
C THR A 354 0.91 -1.00 -15.33
N TRP A 355 0.31 -1.00 -14.14
CA TRP A 355 0.13 -2.17 -13.31
C TRP A 355 -1.33 -2.30 -12.91
N GLU A 356 -1.85 -3.51 -12.98
CA GLU A 356 -3.20 -3.84 -12.54
C GLU A 356 -3.20 -5.12 -11.73
N SER A 357 -4.17 -5.21 -10.81
CA SER A 357 -4.49 -6.44 -10.11
C SER A 357 -5.89 -6.87 -10.52
N SER A 358 -6.06 -8.15 -10.85
CA SER A 358 -7.34 -8.74 -11.19
C SER A 358 -8.29 -8.83 -10.00
N ASN A 359 -7.78 -8.79 -8.76
CA ASN A 359 -8.59 -8.87 -7.55
C ASN A 359 -7.95 -8.07 -6.40
N LYS A 360 -8.42 -6.84 -6.21
CA LYS A 360 -7.92 -5.90 -5.19
C LYS A 360 -8.22 -6.31 -3.74
N SER A 361 -9.18 -7.21 -3.53
CA SER A 361 -9.47 -7.78 -2.20
C SER A 361 -8.45 -8.85 -1.77
N VAL A 362 -7.62 -9.34 -2.71
CA VAL A 362 -6.54 -10.30 -2.43
C VAL A 362 -5.18 -9.64 -2.55
N ALA A 363 -4.97 -8.82 -3.58
CA ALA A 363 -3.74 -8.07 -3.74
C ALA A 363 -3.99 -6.72 -4.41
N THR A 364 -3.45 -5.65 -3.85
CA THR A 364 -3.38 -4.33 -4.49
C THR A 364 -2.01 -4.14 -5.10
N VAL A 365 -1.90 -3.28 -6.12
CA VAL A 365 -0.61 -2.95 -6.74
C VAL A 365 -0.47 -1.44 -6.83
N THR A 366 0.67 -0.94 -6.36
CA THR A 366 1.04 0.47 -6.41
C THR A 366 2.29 0.62 -7.25
N SER A 367 2.22 1.40 -8.32
CA SER A 367 3.35 1.70 -9.19
C SER A 367 4.14 2.92 -8.71
N SER A 368 5.46 2.90 -8.85
CA SER A 368 6.36 4.00 -8.52
C SER A 368 7.55 4.10 -9.48
N GLY A 369 8.39 5.11 -9.29
CA GLY A 369 9.50 5.44 -10.19
C GLY A 369 9.06 6.30 -11.37
N GLU A 370 10.04 6.84 -12.10
CA GLU A 370 9.85 7.89 -13.11
C GLU A 370 8.79 7.54 -14.18
N ASN A 371 8.67 6.25 -14.56
CA ASN A 371 7.72 5.75 -15.55
C ASN A 371 6.86 4.57 -15.07
N GLY A 372 6.66 4.39 -13.75
CA GLY A 372 5.93 3.22 -13.22
C GLY A 372 6.73 1.92 -13.28
N GLN A 373 8.06 2.03 -13.42
CA GLN A 373 8.99 0.90 -13.55
C GLN A 373 9.19 0.08 -12.28
N LYS A 374 8.65 0.54 -11.15
CA LYS A 374 8.63 -0.22 -9.90
C LYS A 374 7.18 -0.48 -9.52
N ALA A 375 6.90 -1.66 -8.98
CA ALA A 375 5.62 -1.94 -8.37
C ALA A 375 5.79 -2.63 -7.03
N THR A 376 4.92 -2.26 -6.10
CA THR A 376 4.72 -2.98 -4.85
C THR A 376 3.34 -3.59 -4.89
N VAL A 377 3.29 -4.92 -4.81
CA VAL A 377 2.06 -5.69 -4.68
C VAL A 377 1.86 -6.00 -3.21
N THR A 378 0.80 -5.48 -2.60
CA THR A 378 0.45 -5.72 -1.20
C THR A 378 -0.65 -6.77 -1.14
N MET A 379 -0.43 -7.85 -0.40
CA MET A 379 -1.44 -8.88 -0.22
C MET A 379 -2.48 -8.42 0.80
N THR A 380 -3.68 -8.08 0.37
CA THR A 380 -4.78 -7.59 1.22
C THR A 380 -5.67 -8.70 1.77
N GLY A 381 -5.54 -9.91 1.23
CA GLY A 381 -6.35 -11.05 1.66
C GLY A 381 -5.77 -12.39 1.23
N PHE A 382 -6.37 -13.46 1.73
CA PHE A 382 -6.05 -14.81 1.29
C PHE A 382 -6.61 -15.08 -0.11
N GLY A 383 -5.98 -16.00 -0.83
CA GLY A 383 -6.35 -16.35 -2.20
C GLY A 383 -5.26 -16.02 -3.20
N SER A 384 -5.65 -15.84 -4.46
CA SER A 384 -4.74 -15.45 -5.54
C SER A 384 -5.27 -14.30 -6.36
N ALA A 385 -4.38 -13.42 -6.80
CA ALA A 385 -4.65 -12.35 -7.75
C ALA A 385 -3.67 -12.43 -8.91
N VAL A 386 -4.11 -12.07 -10.12
CA VAL A 386 -3.22 -11.90 -11.27
C VAL A 386 -2.76 -10.45 -11.31
N ILE A 387 -1.45 -10.26 -11.33
CA ILE A 387 -0.81 -8.96 -11.52
C ILE A 387 -0.35 -8.87 -12.96
N THR A 388 -0.74 -7.81 -13.66
CA THR A 388 -0.31 -7.54 -15.03
C THR A 388 0.51 -6.26 -15.07
N ALA A 389 1.74 -6.35 -15.59
CA ALA A 389 2.53 -5.21 -16.01
C ALA A 389 2.36 -5.03 -17.53
N LYS A 390 2.10 -3.81 -17.99
CA LYS A 390 1.93 -3.50 -19.42
C LYS A 390 2.74 -2.28 -19.84
N ALA A 391 3.42 -2.38 -20.99
CA ALA A 391 4.09 -1.30 -21.68
C ALA A 391 3.82 -1.41 -23.19
N GLY A 392 3.00 -0.51 -23.72
CA GLY A 392 2.62 -0.52 -25.14
C GLY A 392 1.89 -1.80 -25.53
N ASP A 393 2.43 -2.53 -26.50
CA ASP A 393 1.92 -3.81 -26.99
C ASP A 393 2.38 -5.01 -26.15
N LYS A 394 3.34 -4.82 -25.23
CA LYS A 394 3.89 -5.89 -24.37
C LYS A 394 3.20 -5.92 -23.01
N LYS A 395 3.01 -7.14 -22.50
CA LYS A 395 2.56 -7.38 -21.13
C LYS A 395 3.17 -8.65 -20.56
N VAL A 396 3.27 -8.68 -19.23
CA VAL A 396 3.59 -9.88 -18.44
C VAL A 396 2.56 -9.95 -17.34
N SER A 397 1.89 -11.10 -17.23
CA SER A 397 0.92 -11.40 -16.18
C SER A 397 1.45 -12.54 -15.33
N PHE A 398 1.35 -12.44 -14.01
CA PHE A 398 1.74 -13.51 -13.09
C PHE A 398 0.79 -13.56 -11.90
N THR A 399 0.67 -14.71 -11.27
CA THR A 399 -0.20 -14.92 -10.12
C THR A 399 0.56 -14.66 -8.83
N VAL A 400 0.00 -13.85 -7.95
CA VAL A 400 0.46 -13.75 -6.56
C VAL A 400 -0.53 -14.47 -5.66
N LYS A 401 -0.04 -15.21 -4.66
CA LYS A 401 -0.91 -15.88 -3.68
C LYS A 401 -0.32 -15.92 -2.28
N VAL A 402 -1.19 -15.88 -1.27
CA VAL A 402 -0.81 -16.19 0.12
C VAL A 402 -1.15 -17.65 0.42
N PRO A 403 -0.20 -18.47 0.93
CA PRO A 403 -0.49 -19.81 1.40
C PRO A 403 -1.59 -19.81 2.46
N SER A 404 -2.61 -20.63 2.25
CA SER A 404 -3.76 -20.70 3.15
C SER A 404 -4.29 -22.12 3.30
N THR A 405 -5.13 -22.31 4.32
CA THR A 405 -5.94 -23.50 4.52
C THR A 405 -7.40 -23.08 4.62
N THR A 406 -8.25 -23.58 3.72
CA THR A 406 -9.70 -23.38 3.76
C THR A 406 -10.33 -24.49 4.58
N VAL A 407 -11.06 -24.14 5.63
CA VAL A 407 -11.69 -25.11 6.54
C VAL A 407 -13.19 -25.08 6.33
N TYR A 408 -13.78 -26.23 6.01
CA TYR A 408 -15.22 -26.41 5.82
C TYR A 408 -15.83 -27.16 7.00
N PHE A 409 -16.97 -26.67 7.47
CA PHE A 409 -17.79 -27.31 8.50
C PHE A 409 -19.21 -27.48 8.00
N LYS A 410 -19.78 -28.67 8.24
CA LYS A 410 -21.12 -29.01 7.79
C LYS A 410 -22.19 -28.54 8.79
N LYS A 411 -23.06 -27.62 8.38
CA LYS A 411 -24.11 -27.01 9.21
C LYS A 411 -25.07 -28.04 9.79
N SER A 412 -25.39 -29.10 9.03
CA SER A 412 -26.30 -30.15 9.51
C SER A 412 -25.83 -30.86 10.80
N LEU A 413 -24.55 -30.71 11.18
CA LEU A 413 -24.02 -31.31 12.41
C LEU A 413 -24.43 -30.54 13.66
N MET A 414 -24.54 -29.21 13.57
CA MET A 414 -24.84 -28.33 14.69
C MET A 414 -25.63 -27.12 14.20
N ASN A 415 -26.77 -26.84 14.83
CA ASN A 415 -27.61 -25.69 14.49
C ASN A 415 -27.21 -24.46 15.34
N TRP A 416 -26.26 -23.67 14.85
CA TRP A 416 -25.75 -22.46 15.50
C TRP A 416 -26.12 -21.22 14.70
N SER A 417 -26.28 -20.07 15.37
CA SER A 417 -26.50 -18.78 14.71
C SER A 417 -25.25 -18.26 14.01
N LYS A 418 -24.08 -18.58 14.58
CA LYS A 418 -22.74 -18.29 14.04
C LYS A 418 -21.82 -19.49 14.21
N TYR A 419 -20.84 -19.61 13.32
CA TYR A 419 -19.88 -20.71 13.31
C TYR A 419 -18.48 -20.16 13.38
N TYR A 420 -17.65 -20.69 14.25
CA TYR A 420 -16.26 -20.29 14.41
C TYR A 420 -15.34 -21.50 14.29
N VAL A 421 -14.22 -21.30 13.62
CA VAL A 421 -13.04 -22.15 13.79
C VAL A 421 -12.26 -21.63 15.00
N TYR A 422 -11.91 -22.51 15.92
CA TYR A 422 -11.02 -22.21 17.03
C TYR A 422 -9.74 -23.02 16.84
N TYR A 423 -8.62 -22.37 16.48
CA TYR A 423 -7.39 -23.06 16.10
C TYR A 423 -6.17 -22.56 16.86
N ASN A 424 -5.20 -23.45 17.07
CA ASN A 424 -3.92 -23.13 17.69
C ASN A 424 -2.99 -22.52 16.64
N ALA A 425 -2.79 -21.21 16.70
CA ALA A 425 -1.90 -20.45 15.83
C ALA A 425 -0.39 -20.61 16.18
N GLY A 426 -0.04 -21.59 17.02
CA GLY A 426 1.32 -21.87 17.48
C GLY A 426 1.53 -21.43 18.94
N ASN A 427 2.47 -22.08 19.63
CA ASN A 427 2.84 -21.80 21.02
C ASN A 427 1.64 -21.74 22.00
N ASN A 428 0.63 -22.60 21.79
CA ASN A 428 -0.64 -22.60 22.55
C ASN A 428 -1.44 -21.28 22.47
N ASN A 429 -1.20 -20.46 21.45
CA ASN A 429 -2.01 -19.28 21.17
C ASN A 429 -3.23 -19.70 20.34
N TRP A 430 -4.42 -19.68 20.95
CA TRP A 430 -5.66 -20.08 20.27
C TRP A 430 -6.47 -18.88 19.81
N LYS A 431 -7.03 -18.97 18.61
CA LYS A 431 -7.79 -17.88 17.98
C LYS A 431 -9.13 -18.37 17.45
N PHE A 432 -10.16 -17.54 17.62
CA PHE A 432 -11.41 -17.67 16.90
C PHE A 432 -11.30 -17.01 15.53
N VAL A 433 -11.90 -17.64 14.52
CA VAL A 433 -12.14 -17.07 13.19
C VAL A 433 -13.57 -17.40 12.80
N GLU A 434 -14.38 -16.37 12.56
CA GLU A 434 -15.75 -16.54 12.09
C GLU A 434 -15.75 -17.18 10.70
N MET A 435 -16.55 -18.24 10.56
CA MET A 435 -16.81 -18.93 9.29
C MET A 435 -17.96 -18.22 8.58
N SER A 436 -17.70 -16.98 8.17
CA SER A 436 -18.71 -16.08 7.59
C SER A 436 -19.16 -16.47 6.18
N GLN A 437 -18.43 -17.38 5.51
CA GLN A 437 -18.74 -17.81 4.16
C GLN A 437 -19.55 -19.11 4.16
N SER A 438 -20.43 -19.29 3.19
CA SER A 438 -21.26 -20.50 3.10
C SER A 438 -21.44 -20.98 1.66
N CYS A 439 -21.57 -22.29 1.50
CA CYS A 439 -21.85 -22.95 0.23
C CYS A 439 -22.62 -24.24 0.49
N GLY A 440 -23.86 -24.32 -0.02
CA GLY A 440 -24.76 -25.44 0.27
C GLY A 440 -24.96 -25.65 1.78
N ASP A 441 -24.66 -26.86 2.25
CA ASP A 441 -24.74 -27.26 3.66
C ASP A 441 -23.44 -26.97 4.45
N TYR A 442 -22.49 -26.25 3.87
CA TYR A 442 -21.22 -25.94 4.53
C TYR A 442 -21.09 -24.45 4.83
N VAL A 443 -20.39 -24.17 5.93
CA VAL A 443 -19.74 -22.88 6.20
C VAL A 443 -18.24 -23.06 6.09
N TYR A 444 -17.51 -22.00 5.77
CA TYR A 444 -16.06 -22.06 5.68
C TYR A 444 -15.36 -20.77 6.09
N ALA A 445 -14.10 -20.92 6.48
CA ALA A 445 -13.15 -19.84 6.75
C ALA A 445 -11.82 -20.13 6.04
N ILE A 446 -11.10 -19.08 5.67
CA ILE A 446 -9.74 -19.18 5.13
C ILE A 446 -8.77 -18.75 6.22
N LEU A 447 -7.80 -19.61 6.50
CA LEU A 447 -6.79 -19.40 7.54
C LEU A 447 -5.40 -19.25 6.90
N PRO A 448 -4.42 -18.66 7.60
CA PRO A 448 -3.01 -18.87 7.28
C PRO A 448 -2.73 -20.36 7.10
N LYS A 449 -1.78 -20.71 6.21
CA LYS A 449 -1.44 -22.12 5.98
C LYS A 449 -1.12 -22.84 7.29
N GLN A 450 -1.87 -23.90 7.58
CA GLN A 450 -1.70 -24.68 8.80
C GLN A 450 -0.76 -25.86 8.57
N SER A 451 0.17 -26.07 9.51
CA SER A 451 1.07 -27.22 9.51
C SER A 451 0.33 -28.51 9.87
N PRO A 452 0.78 -29.68 9.36
CA PRO A 452 0.25 -30.96 9.77
C PRO A 452 0.33 -31.14 11.30
N GLY A 453 -0.75 -31.62 11.91
CA GLY A 453 -0.82 -31.88 13.35
C GLY A 453 -1.23 -30.68 14.22
N THR A 454 -1.27 -29.46 13.66
CA THR A 454 -1.83 -28.28 14.35
C THR A 454 -3.29 -28.53 14.72
N LYS A 455 -3.68 -28.14 15.93
CA LYS A 455 -4.98 -28.47 16.51
C LYS A 455 -6.04 -27.42 16.22
N PHE A 456 -7.28 -27.86 16.01
CA PHE A 456 -8.43 -26.99 15.88
C PHE A 456 -9.72 -27.66 16.35
N LEU A 457 -10.74 -26.83 16.58
CA LEU A 457 -12.08 -27.15 17.05
C LEU A 457 -13.08 -26.23 16.35
N PHE A 458 -14.37 -26.51 16.50
CA PHE A 458 -15.41 -25.55 16.13
C PHE A 458 -16.20 -25.10 17.34
N HIS A 459 -16.68 -23.87 17.28
CA HIS A 459 -17.49 -23.25 18.31
C HIS A 459 -18.68 -22.53 17.70
N GLY A 460 -19.80 -22.54 18.42
CA GLY A 460 -21.05 -21.96 17.99
C GLY A 460 -21.42 -20.66 18.69
N ASP A 461 -22.18 -19.83 17.98
CA ASP A 461 -22.92 -18.66 18.47
C ASP A 461 -22.07 -17.45 18.91
N ASP A 462 -20.93 -17.66 19.58
CA ASP A 462 -20.07 -16.60 20.12
C ASP A 462 -18.57 -17.01 20.19
N GLU A 463 -17.72 -16.07 20.65
CA GLU A 463 -16.27 -16.25 20.85
C GLU A 463 -15.90 -16.48 22.33
N ASN A 464 -16.78 -17.11 23.11
CA ASN A 464 -16.56 -17.35 24.54
C ASN A 464 -16.27 -18.83 24.82
N THR A 465 -15.02 -19.11 25.20
CA THR A 465 -14.55 -20.47 25.49
C THR A 465 -15.23 -21.15 26.68
N SER A 466 -15.93 -20.38 27.53
CA SER A 466 -16.61 -20.90 28.71
C SER A 466 -17.98 -21.52 28.40
N THR A 467 -18.52 -21.32 27.20
CA THR A 467 -19.80 -21.92 26.82
C THR A 467 -19.62 -23.38 26.40
N ASN A 468 -20.71 -24.14 26.40
CA ASN A 468 -20.71 -25.55 26.02
C ASN A 468 -20.94 -25.78 24.51
N LYS A 469 -20.73 -24.77 23.67
CA LYS A 469 -21.04 -24.79 22.22
C LYS A 469 -19.91 -25.35 21.37
N TRP A 470 -19.26 -26.41 21.84
CA TRP A 470 -18.10 -27.01 21.18
C TRP A 470 -18.48 -28.18 20.28
N TYR A 471 -17.85 -28.24 19.10
CA TYR A 471 -17.82 -29.45 18.29
C TYR A 471 -16.37 -29.94 18.18
N GLN A 472 -16.16 -31.19 18.60
CA GLN A 472 -14.85 -31.80 18.80
C GLN A 472 -14.77 -33.15 18.10
N GLY A 473 -13.55 -33.66 17.94
CA GLY A 473 -13.31 -34.99 17.40
C GLY A 473 -13.72 -36.11 18.37
N SER A 474 -13.62 -37.35 17.89
CA SER A 474 -13.85 -38.56 18.69
C SER A 474 -13.23 -38.47 20.09
N ASN A 475 -13.97 -38.92 21.12
CA ASN A 475 -13.53 -38.88 22.53
C ASN A 475 -13.22 -37.47 23.06
N LYS A 476 -13.88 -36.43 22.53
CA LYS A 476 -13.66 -35.01 22.90
C LYS A 476 -12.23 -34.54 22.63
N SER A 477 -11.59 -35.08 21.59
CA SER A 477 -10.24 -34.67 21.18
C SER A 477 -10.28 -33.47 20.24
N ASP A 478 -9.17 -32.74 20.14
CA ASP A 478 -8.98 -31.73 19.10
C ASP A 478 -8.89 -32.39 17.72
N PHE A 479 -9.43 -31.74 16.69
CA PHE A 479 -9.09 -32.07 15.31
C PHE A 479 -7.66 -31.66 15.01
N LYS A 480 -7.07 -32.27 13.99
CA LYS A 480 -5.70 -31.96 13.54
C LYS A 480 -5.71 -31.63 12.06
N PHE A 481 -5.05 -30.53 11.70
CA PHE A 481 -4.84 -30.17 10.30
C PHE A 481 -3.97 -31.22 9.62
N THR A 482 -4.33 -31.54 8.37
CA THR A 482 -3.57 -32.42 7.48
C THR A 482 -2.33 -31.74 6.86
N GLY A 483 -2.30 -30.41 6.84
CA GLY A 483 -1.37 -29.63 6.02
C GLY A 483 -1.84 -29.36 4.60
N ASN A 484 -3.03 -29.82 4.20
CA ASN A 484 -3.61 -29.54 2.88
C ASN A 484 -4.12 -28.09 2.76
N GLU A 485 -4.35 -27.62 1.53
CA GLU A 485 -4.98 -26.30 1.28
C GLU A 485 -6.49 -26.32 1.59
N VAL A 486 -7.10 -27.50 1.63
CA VAL A 486 -8.50 -27.71 1.99
C VAL A 486 -8.58 -28.72 3.13
N GLN A 487 -9.43 -28.40 4.11
CA GLN A 487 -9.76 -29.26 5.24
C GLN A 487 -11.29 -29.30 5.39
N VAL A 488 -11.91 -30.47 5.26
CA VAL A 488 -13.36 -30.64 5.44
C VAL A 488 -13.63 -31.52 6.65
N VAL A 489 -14.61 -31.10 7.47
CA VAL A 489 -15.13 -31.87 8.60
C VAL A 489 -16.59 -32.23 8.35
N ASN A 490 -16.82 -33.50 8.01
CA ASN A 490 -18.16 -34.03 7.76
C ASN A 490 -18.77 -34.66 9.00
N GLN A 491 -17.95 -35.19 9.91
CA GLN A 491 -18.34 -35.87 11.15
C GLN A 491 -17.19 -35.82 12.18
N HIS A 492 -17.46 -36.22 13.43
CA HIS A 492 -16.50 -36.18 14.53
C HIS A 492 -15.26 -37.07 14.30
N ASN A 493 -15.36 -38.07 13.43
CA ASN A 493 -14.29 -38.98 13.03
C ASN A 493 -13.85 -38.78 11.56
N ASP A 494 -14.45 -37.85 10.83
CA ASP A 494 -14.14 -37.56 9.42
C ASP A 494 -13.77 -36.08 9.26
N SER A 495 -12.50 -35.80 9.52
CA SER A 495 -11.92 -34.46 9.49
C SER A 495 -10.66 -34.38 8.61
N GLN A 496 -10.48 -35.32 7.67
CA GLN A 496 -9.24 -35.48 6.89
C GLN A 496 -9.46 -35.26 5.38
N VAL A 497 -10.70 -34.97 4.96
CA VAL A 497 -11.05 -34.76 3.55
C VAL A 497 -10.38 -33.49 3.03
N SER A 498 -9.67 -33.64 1.90
CA SER A 498 -8.80 -32.60 1.31
C SER A 498 -9.33 -32.03 -0.01
N THR A 499 -10.57 -32.34 -0.36
CA THR A 499 -11.27 -31.84 -1.54
C THR A 499 -12.47 -31.02 -1.09
N ALA A 500 -12.67 -29.85 -1.71
CA ALA A 500 -13.80 -29.00 -1.37
C ALA A 500 -15.12 -29.72 -1.67
N PRO A 501 -16.18 -29.50 -0.86
CA PRO A 501 -17.48 -30.07 -1.15
C PRO A 501 -18.01 -29.66 -2.52
N ALA A 502 -18.85 -30.49 -3.13
CA ALA A 502 -19.45 -30.17 -4.43
C ALA A 502 -20.23 -28.84 -4.38
N GLY A 503 -19.95 -27.94 -5.33
CA GLY A 503 -20.54 -26.60 -5.37
C GLY A 503 -19.87 -25.57 -4.45
N CYS A 504 -18.83 -25.96 -3.70
CA CYS A 504 -18.00 -25.05 -2.92
C CYS A 504 -16.70 -24.71 -3.67
N PRO A 505 -16.10 -23.53 -3.41
CA PRO A 505 -14.86 -23.12 -4.06
C PRO A 505 -13.69 -24.07 -3.70
N ALA A 506 -13.04 -24.62 -4.72
CA ALA A 506 -11.96 -25.60 -4.56
C ALA A 506 -10.67 -25.02 -3.95
N SER A 507 -10.53 -23.69 -3.90
CA SER A 507 -9.40 -22.99 -3.32
C SER A 507 -9.79 -21.57 -2.90
N ALA A 508 -8.96 -20.95 -2.06
CA ALA A 508 -9.07 -19.53 -1.70
C ALA A 508 -9.00 -18.58 -2.92
N ALA A 509 -8.59 -19.06 -4.11
CA ALA A 509 -8.57 -18.29 -5.35
C ALA A 509 -9.97 -17.86 -5.83
N ALA A 510 -11.02 -18.57 -5.42
CA ALA A 510 -12.40 -18.35 -5.86
C ALA A 510 -13.31 -17.77 -4.75
N ALA A 511 -12.81 -17.55 -3.54
CA ALA A 511 -13.59 -17.13 -2.38
C ALA A 511 -13.05 -15.81 -1.83
N SER A 512 -13.87 -14.75 -1.84
CA SER A 512 -13.61 -13.54 -1.07
C SER A 512 -14.06 -13.76 0.37
N GLN A 513 -13.13 -13.79 1.32
CA GLN A 513 -13.49 -13.62 2.73
C GLN A 513 -13.48 -12.10 2.98
N SER A 514 -14.61 -11.52 3.41
CA SER A 514 -14.53 -10.18 3.99
C SER A 514 -13.78 -10.30 5.31
N ASN A 515 -12.64 -9.61 5.41
CA ASN A 515 -11.99 -9.39 6.69
C ASN A 515 -12.80 -8.32 7.41
N ASP A 516 -13.97 -8.69 7.91
CA ASP A 516 -14.75 -7.81 8.77
C ASP A 516 -14.16 -7.86 10.19
N ALA A 517 -13.01 -7.21 10.32
CA ALA A 517 -12.54 -6.63 11.56
C ALA A 517 -12.24 -5.16 11.24
N ALA A 518 -13.29 -4.35 11.31
CA ALA A 518 -13.38 -2.90 11.14
C ALA A 518 -13.53 -2.36 9.71
N VAL A 519 -14.63 -2.67 9.02
CA VAL A 519 -15.23 -1.73 8.04
C VAL A 519 -16.76 -1.77 8.13
N LEU A 520 -17.34 -1.08 9.11
CA LEU A 520 -18.71 -0.59 8.95
C LEU A 520 -18.65 0.71 8.15
N ASN A 521 -18.67 0.55 6.83
CA ASN A 521 -19.08 1.59 5.90
C ASN A 521 -20.62 1.66 5.96
N GLU A 522 -21.17 2.49 6.85
CA GLU A 522 -22.58 2.89 6.71
C GLU A 522 -22.69 3.87 5.55
N ASN A 523 -23.11 3.36 4.40
CA ASN A 523 -23.84 4.11 3.40
C ASN A 523 -24.82 3.16 2.71
N ALA A 524 -26.03 3.05 3.28
CA ALA A 524 -27.21 2.62 2.56
C ALA A 524 -28.40 3.44 3.05
N VAL A 525 -28.87 4.31 2.15
CA VAL A 525 -30.07 5.14 2.23
C VAL A 525 -31.34 4.27 2.24
N VAL A 526 -32.47 4.86 2.67
CA VAL A 526 -33.91 4.53 2.41
C VAL A 526 -34.59 3.78 3.59
N THR A 527 -35.65 4.22 4.30
CA THR A 527 -36.69 5.29 4.23
C THR A 527 -37.52 5.32 5.55
N PRO A 528 -38.47 6.27 5.77
CA PRO A 528 -39.05 6.59 7.08
C PRO A 528 -40.28 5.75 7.45
N ALA A 529 -40.56 5.62 8.74
CA ALA A 529 -41.92 5.55 9.30
C ALA A 529 -41.89 5.70 10.83
N ASP A 530 -42.74 6.63 11.28
CA ASP A 530 -43.24 6.95 12.64
C ASP A 530 -42.30 7.45 13.74
#